data_AF-A0A6P2FCZ2-F1
#
_entry.id   AF-A0A6P2FCZ2-F1
#
_cell.length_a   1.000
_cell.length_b   1.000
_cell.length_c   1.000
_cell.angle_alpha   90.00
_cell.angle_beta   90.00
_cell.angle_gamma   90.00
#
_symmetry.space_group_name_H-M   'P 1'
#
loop_
_entity.id
_entity.type
_entity.pdbx_description
1 polymer ?
#
loop_
_entity_poly.entity_id
_entity_poly.type
_entity_poly.pdbx_seq_one_letter_code
_entity_poly.pdbx_strand_id
1 'polypeptide(L)'
;MTMPLMRPKRKNPILRTRQMNLPPGSRGRVALGMTAAAAEGRFELQTCKDCGTVQYPPREACHKCLSPRLHWREQTGEGELISTTTLHHSNDLFFRERLPWRLGLVHLDTGPTLMVHLHGEVGDAPARVRVGARLDRAGQAVLIGFPNEGSAHMADDKMLREMTSDPKYRKALVTDGKTPVGQALVRALVKAGADIVWVGHAEPWKKLGGMDDITALPQVTLVPLDLTNGRSVSELAGEIGGKVDIVINNAEVHRTFGIGARRGTDVAKAEMDINYFGLLRLAQEFGPALKGRSADGVTSATAWVNLLSIYALANFPPHGTFSASKAAAYSLAQCLRAEMRPAGIRVVNVFPGPIDDEWNQHMPPPKVTPGALANAIVKALREGLEDVYPGDVAQEWLERWRDNPKVLERELAAGG
;
A
#
# COMPACT_ATOMS: atom_id res chain seq x y z
N MET A 1 -6.55 -20.15 17.74
CA MET A 1 -5.25 -19.50 17.51
C MET A 1 -4.80 -19.80 16.09
N THR A 2 -4.29 -18.80 15.37
CA THR A 2 -3.82 -18.97 14.00
C THR A 2 -2.49 -19.74 14.02
N MET A 3 -2.37 -20.77 13.17
CA MET A 3 -1.13 -21.50 13.02
C MET A 3 -0.12 -20.70 12.20
N PRO A 4 1.20 -20.82 12.48
CA PRO A 4 2.22 -20.20 11.65
C PRO A 4 2.07 -20.62 10.18
N LEU A 5 2.23 -19.67 9.26
CA LEU A 5 2.25 -19.99 7.84
C LEU A 5 3.43 -20.93 7.57
N MET A 6 3.18 -22.07 6.94
CA MET A 6 4.24 -22.95 6.44
C MET A 6 4.84 -22.35 5.16
N ARG A 7 6.17 -22.46 5.02
CA ARG A 7 6.86 -22.01 3.80
C ARG A 7 6.22 -22.69 2.57
N PRO A 8 5.76 -21.91 1.57
CA PRO A 8 5.11 -22.48 0.39
C PRO A 8 6.05 -23.43 -0.37
N LYS A 9 5.49 -24.53 -0.87
CA LYS A 9 6.22 -25.41 -1.79
C LYS A 9 6.42 -24.71 -3.14
N ARG A 10 7.51 -25.05 -3.85
CA ARG A 10 7.73 -24.55 -5.22
C ARG A 10 6.53 -24.90 -6.10
N LYS A 11 6.07 -23.93 -6.89
CA LYS A 11 4.98 -24.12 -7.87
C LYS A 11 5.36 -25.26 -8.81
N ASN A 12 4.43 -26.21 -9.01
CA ASN A 12 4.58 -27.24 -10.02
C ASN A 12 4.25 -26.63 -11.40
N PRO A 13 5.23 -26.50 -12.32
CA PRO A 13 5.01 -25.84 -13.60
C PRO A 13 4.07 -26.60 -14.54
N ILE A 14 3.81 -27.89 -14.26
CA ILE A 14 2.91 -28.74 -15.05
C ILE A 14 1.43 -28.44 -14.71
N LEU A 15 1.15 -27.96 -13.49
CA LEU A 15 -0.21 -27.64 -13.09
C LEU A 15 -0.66 -26.33 -13.72
N ARG A 16 -1.88 -26.33 -14.27
CA ARG A 16 -2.50 -25.13 -14.83
C ARG A 16 -2.59 -24.04 -13.77
N THR A 17 -2.05 -22.87 -14.08
CA THR A 17 -2.23 -21.67 -13.24
C THR A 17 -3.73 -21.41 -13.10
N ARG A 18 -4.20 -21.24 -11.86
CA ARG A 18 -5.60 -20.90 -11.59
C ARG A 18 -5.90 -19.54 -12.21
N GLN A 19 -7.16 -19.28 -12.56
CA GLN A 19 -7.57 -17.91 -12.87
C GLN A 19 -7.82 -17.16 -11.57
N MET A 20 -7.50 -15.87 -11.54
CA MET A 20 -7.86 -15.03 -10.40
C MET A 20 -9.37 -14.86 -10.40
N ASN A 21 -10.01 -15.31 -9.32
CA ASN A 21 -11.38 -14.94 -9.00
C ASN A 21 -11.32 -13.77 -8.03
N LEU A 22 -11.96 -12.65 -8.36
CA LEU A 22 -12.11 -11.51 -7.45
C LEU A 22 -13.42 -11.61 -6.67
N PRO A 23 -13.48 -11.05 -5.44
CA PRO A 23 -14.74 -10.91 -4.73
C PRO A 23 -15.69 -9.97 -5.50
N PRO A 24 -17.02 -10.08 -5.27
CA PRO A 24 -18.02 -9.20 -5.88
C PRO A 24 -17.72 -7.71 -5.65
N GLY A 25 -17.60 -6.95 -6.74
CA GLY A 25 -16.98 -5.63 -6.70
C GLY A 25 -17.92 -4.42 -6.78
N SER A 26 -19.22 -4.58 -7.04
CA SER A 26 -20.13 -3.43 -7.18
C SER A 26 -20.50 -2.85 -5.81
N ARG A 27 -20.06 -1.61 -5.57
CA ARG A 27 -20.49 -0.80 -4.42
C ARG A 27 -21.16 0.47 -4.94
N GLY A 28 -22.24 0.89 -4.26
CA GLY A 28 -22.85 2.19 -4.54
C GLY A 28 -21.90 3.34 -4.18
N ARG A 29 -22.10 4.50 -4.81
CA ARG A 29 -21.26 5.70 -4.61
C ARG A 29 -21.03 6.04 -3.15
N VAL A 30 -22.09 5.97 -2.32
CA VAL A 30 -22.00 6.26 -0.88
C VAL A 30 -20.99 5.36 -0.19
N ALA A 31 -20.97 4.06 -0.50
CA ALA A 31 -20.07 3.11 0.16
C ALA A 31 -18.58 3.33 -0.17
N LEU A 32 -18.27 4.09 -1.23
CA LEU A 32 -16.87 4.41 -1.58
C LEU A 32 -16.19 5.27 -0.51
N GLY A 33 -16.92 6.02 0.32
CA GLY A 33 -16.31 6.75 1.44
C GLY A 33 -15.64 5.81 2.45
N MET A 34 -16.28 4.68 2.76
CA MET A 34 -15.70 3.63 3.61
C MET A 34 -14.47 2.99 2.94
N THR A 35 -14.53 2.75 1.62
CA THR A 35 -13.39 2.24 0.84
C THR A 35 -12.21 3.22 0.86
N ALA A 36 -12.46 4.52 0.72
CA ALA A 36 -11.43 5.54 0.79
C ALA A 36 -10.76 5.59 2.18
N ALA A 37 -11.53 5.50 3.26
CA ALA A 37 -10.97 5.43 4.61
C ALA A 37 -10.14 4.14 4.83
N ALA A 38 -10.67 2.98 4.39
CA ALA A 38 -9.98 1.70 4.51
C ALA A 38 -8.67 1.63 3.71
N ALA A 39 -8.61 2.32 2.57
CA ALA A 39 -7.40 2.48 1.75
C ALA A 39 -6.23 3.13 2.51
N GLU A 40 -6.52 3.89 3.55
CA GLU A 40 -5.54 4.55 4.41
C GLU A 40 -5.46 3.92 5.81
N GLY A 41 -6.13 2.78 6.01
CA GLY A 41 -6.11 2.02 7.26
C GLY A 41 -7.07 2.53 8.34
N ARG A 42 -7.93 3.50 8.01
CA ARG A 42 -8.95 4.04 8.92
C ARG A 42 -10.25 3.24 8.88
N PHE A 43 -10.92 3.15 10.02
CA PHE A 43 -12.28 2.63 10.12
C PHE A 43 -13.25 3.78 10.33
N GLU A 44 -13.89 4.23 9.25
CA GLU A 44 -14.85 5.33 9.30
C GLU A 44 -16.28 4.85 9.04
N LEU A 45 -17.23 5.44 9.77
CA LEU A 45 -18.66 5.28 9.53
C LEU A 45 -19.31 6.65 9.33
N GLN A 46 -20.47 6.67 8.68
CA GLN A 46 -21.25 7.89 8.53
C GLN A 46 -21.80 8.34 9.88
N THR A 47 -21.60 9.62 10.20
CA THR A 47 -22.15 10.30 11.35
C THR A 47 -23.02 11.47 10.89
N CYS A 48 -24.23 11.59 11.43
CA CYS A 48 -25.11 12.71 11.14
C CYS A 48 -24.63 13.99 11.85
N LYS A 49 -24.49 15.09 11.11
CA LYS A 49 -24.16 16.40 11.68
C LYS A 49 -25.26 16.99 12.58
N ASP A 50 -26.50 16.53 12.41
CA ASP A 50 -27.66 17.15 13.07
C ASP A 50 -28.05 16.44 14.36
N CYS A 51 -27.99 15.11 14.37
CA CYS A 51 -28.40 14.31 15.53
C CYS A 51 -27.28 13.42 16.10
N GLY A 52 -26.07 13.50 15.56
CA GLY A 52 -24.90 12.74 16.03
C GLY A 52 -24.95 11.23 15.79
N THR A 53 -26.00 10.71 15.16
CA THR A 53 -26.19 9.27 14.96
C THR A 53 -25.13 8.71 14.04
N VAL A 54 -24.41 7.68 14.51
CA VAL A 54 -23.51 6.84 13.71
C VAL A 54 -24.33 5.75 13.03
N GLN A 55 -24.09 5.47 11.76
CA GLN A 55 -24.91 4.52 11.02
C GLN A 55 -24.14 3.58 10.10
N TYR A 56 -24.69 2.38 9.98
CA TYR A 56 -24.32 1.35 9.02
C TYR A 56 -25.60 0.61 8.57
N PRO A 57 -25.72 0.19 7.29
CA PRO A 57 -24.83 0.49 6.17
C PRO A 57 -24.87 1.97 5.76
N PRO A 58 -23.90 2.46 4.96
CA PRO A 58 -23.90 3.82 4.46
C PRO A 58 -25.15 4.14 3.62
N ARG A 59 -25.72 5.35 3.79
CA ARG A 59 -26.95 5.83 3.14
C ARG A 59 -26.79 7.29 2.70
N GLU A 60 -27.70 7.76 1.84
CA GLU A 60 -27.76 9.18 1.41
C GLU A 60 -28.35 10.11 2.49
N ALA A 61 -29.10 9.56 3.45
CA ALA A 61 -29.71 10.31 4.55
C ALA A 61 -29.58 9.56 5.88
N CYS A 62 -29.65 10.30 6.98
CA CYS A 62 -29.63 9.74 8.32
C CYS A 62 -30.87 8.86 8.56
N HIS A 63 -30.68 7.62 9.02
CA HIS A 63 -31.80 6.72 9.30
C HIS A 63 -32.66 7.15 10.51
N LYS A 64 -32.16 8.07 11.35
CA LYS A 64 -32.87 8.55 12.55
C LYS A 64 -33.66 9.83 12.30
N CYS A 65 -33.02 10.87 11.75
CA CYS A 65 -33.64 12.19 11.56
C CYS A 65 -33.87 12.58 10.09
N LEU A 66 -33.53 11.70 9.14
CA LEU A 66 -33.65 11.93 7.69
C LEU A 66 -32.81 13.10 7.13
N SER A 67 -31.95 13.72 7.94
CA SER A 67 -31.03 14.75 7.48
C SER A 67 -30.07 14.20 6.42
N PRO A 68 -29.85 14.93 5.31
CA PRO A 68 -28.85 14.58 4.31
C PRO A 68 -27.42 14.97 4.74
N ARG A 69 -27.25 15.67 5.88
CA ARG A 69 -25.94 16.16 6.34
C ARG A 69 -25.15 15.06 7.05
N LEU A 70 -24.62 14.13 6.27
CA LEU A 70 -23.75 13.06 6.73
C LEU A 70 -22.28 13.39 6.47
N HIS A 71 -21.40 12.98 7.36
CA HIS A 71 -19.94 13.02 7.14
C HIS A 71 -19.32 11.71 7.62
N TRP A 72 -18.15 11.39 7.09
CA TRP A 72 -17.39 10.24 7.55
C TRP A 72 -16.56 10.63 8.77
N ARG A 73 -16.57 9.77 9.78
CA ARG A 73 -15.83 9.98 11.02
C ARG A 73 -15.22 8.68 11.46
N GLU A 74 -13.96 8.74 11.91
CA GLU A 74 -13.24 7.60 12.44
C GLU A 74 -13.92 7.03 13.69
N GLN A 75 -13.96 5.71 13.79
CA GLN A 75 -14.57 4.94 14.87
C GLN A 75 -13.50 4.04 15.50
N THR A 76 -13.59 3.82 16.81
CA THR A 76 -12.66 2.92 17.53
C THR A 76 -12.79 1.46 17.09
N GLY A 77 -14.00 1.09 16.63
CA GLY A 77 -14.33 -0.28 16.22
C GLY A 77 -14.63 -1.22 17.38
N GLU A 78 -14.61 -0.72 18.61
CA GLU A 78 -14.90 -1.52 19.80
C GLU A 78 -16.38 -1.95 19.82
N GLY A 79 -16.61 -3.24 20.10
CA GLY A 79 -17.95 -3.79 20.13
C GLY A 79 -18.03 -5.22 20.69
N GLU A 80 -19.25 -5.71 20.80
CA GLU A 80 -19.58 -7.06 21.23
C GLU A 80 -20.03 -7.91 20.04
N LEU A 81 -19.37 -9.04 19.86
CA LEU A 81 -19.80 -10.10 18.95
C LEU A 81 -21.04 -10.78 19.52
N ILE A 82 -22.19 -10.57 18.89
CA ILE A 82 -23.48 -11.09 19.36
C ILE A 82 -23.71 -12.52 18.86
N SER A 83 -23.31 -12.80 17.61
CA SER A 83 -23.50 -14.11 17.00
C SER A 83 -22.46 -14.39 15.93
N THR A 84 -22.22 -15.68 15.68
CA THR A 84 -21.30 -16.17 14.66
C THR A 84 -21.99 -17.15 13.72
N THR A 85 -21.52 -17.23 12.49
CA THR A 85 -21.91 -18.28 11.55
C THR A 85 -20.72 -18.63 10.65
N THR A 86 -20.71 -19.85 10.14
CA THR A 86 -19.67 -20.32 9.21
C THR A 86 -20.31 -20.66 7.87
N LEU A 87 -19.90 -19.96 6.83
CA LEU A 87 -20.27 -20.28 5.47
C LEU A 87 -19.50 -21.53 5.05
N HIS A 88 -20.23 -22.63 4.81
CA HIS A 88 -19.66 -23.89 4.33
C HIS A 88 -19.83 -24.09 2.83
N HIS A 89 -20.78 -23.40 2.18
CA HIS A 89 -21.10 -23.50 0.75
C HIS A 89 -21.38 -22.12 0.16
N SER A 90 -20.96 -21.87 -1.08
CA SER A 90 -21.22 -20.62 -1.81
C SER A 90 -21.29 -20.87 -3.32
N ASN A 91 -22.20 -20.15 -4.00
CA ASN A 91 -22.27 -20.10 -5.47
C ASN A 91 -21.26 -19.12 -6.08
N ASP A 92 -20.71 -18.22 -5.25
CA ASP A 92 -19.66 -17.30 -5.68
C ASP A 92 -18.29 -18.01 -5.70
N LEU A 93 -17.61 -17.95 -6.83
CA LEU A 93 -16.35 -18.66 -7.07
C LEU A 93 -15.24 -18.24 -6.10
N PHE A 94 -15.14 -16.94 -5.77
CA PHE A 94 -14.11 -16.43 -4.87
C PHE A 94 -14.26 -17.06 -3.49
N PHE A 95 -15.47 -17.02 -2.93
CA PHE A 95 -15.72 -17.60 -1.62
C PHE A 95 -15.61 -19.12 -1.65
N ARG A 96 -16.17 -19.78 -2.69
CA ARG A 96 -16.17 -21.25 -2.81
C ARG A 96 -14.78 -21.87 -2.69
N GLU A 97 -13.76 -21.23 -3.26
CA GLU A 97 -12.37 -21.70 -3.21
C GLU A 97 -11.67 -21.48 -1.85
N ARG A 98 -12.32 -20.76 -0.93
CA ARG A 98 -11.76 -20.30 0.35
C ARG A 98 -12.58 -20.75 1.58
N LEU A 99 -13.61 -21.57 1.37
CA LEU A 99 -14.43 -22.12 2.45
C LEU A 99 -13.60 -23.05 3.36
N PRO A 100 -13.96 -23.18 4.65
CA PRO A 100 -15.04 -22.47 5.34
C PRO A 100 -14.70 -20.99 5.62
N TRP A 101 -15.70 -20.13 5.60
CA TRP A 101 -15.54 -18.68 5.82
C TRP A 101 -16.38 -18.19 7.00
N ARG A 102 -15.76 -17.58 8.02
CA ARG A 102 -16.45 -17.18 9.25
C ARG A 102 -16.99 -15.75 9.16
N LEU A 103 -18.21 -15.56 9.63
CA LEU A 103 -18.93 -14.29 9.69
C LEU A 103 -19.48 -14.07 11.09
N GLY A 104 -19.69 -12.81 11.47
CA GLY A 104 -20.28 -12.45 12.75
C GLY A 104 -21.11 -11.18 12.68
N LEU A 105 -22.04 -11.06 13.62
CA LEU A 105 -22.75 -9.82 13.90
C LEU A 105 -22.12 -9.16 15.13
N VAL A 106 -21.62 -7.94 14.96
CA VAL A 106 -20.99 -7.16 16.03
C VAL A 106 -21.82 -5.91 16.29
N HIS A 107 -22.25 -5.71 17.53
CA HIS A 107 -22.81 -4.45 17.97
C HIS A 107 -21.68 -3.55 18.46
N LEU A 108 -21.46 -2.42 17.78
CA LEU A 108 -20.46 -1.46 18.22
C LEU A 108 -20.95 -0.68 19.43
N ASP A 109 -20.02 -0.29 20.28
CA ASP A 109 -20.30 0.60 21.42
C ASP A 109 -20.81 1.98 20.96
N THR A 110 -20.54 2.33 19.69
CA THR A 110 -21.04 3.55 19.05
C THR A 110 -22.47 3.43 18.51
N GLY A 111 -23.10 2.25 18.63
CA GLY A 111 -24.52 2.04 18.37
C GLY A 111 -24.90 1.11 17.22
N PRO A 112 -24.28 1.16 16.02
CA PRO A 112 -24.73 0.33 14.90
C PRO A 112 -24.29 -1.13 15.05
N THR A 113 -25.08 -2.05 14.50
CA THR A 113 -24.73 -3.47 14.36
C THR A 113 -24.23 -3.75 12.95
N LEU A 114 -23.09 -4.45 12.83
CA LEU A 114 -22.40 -4.70 11.56
C LEU A 114 -22.25 -6.20 11.34
N MET A 115 -22.39 -6.60 10.07
CA MET A 115 -21.97 -7.91 9.61
C MET A 115 -20.51 -7.83 9.19
N VAL A 116 -19.65 -8.65 9.80
CA VAL A 116 -18.21 -8.64 9.60
C VAL A 116 -17.70 -10.03 9.27
N HIS A 117 -16.57 -10.10 8.56
CA HIS A 117 -15.77 -11.31 8.53
C HIS A 117 -15.06 -11.50 9.87
N LEU A 118 -14.92 -12.73 10.34
CA LEU A 118 -14.23 -12.99 11.61
C LEU A 118 -12.83 -13.52 11.37
N HIS A 119 -11.85 -12.87 12.00
CA HIS A 119 -10.50 -13.41 12.05
C HIS A 119 -10.47 -14.78 12.73
N GLY A 120 -9.56 -15.69 12.31
CA GLY A 120 -9.48 -17.06 12.82
C GLY A 120 -9.23 -17.19 14.32
N GLU A 121 -8.75 -16.12 14.97
CA GLU A 121 -8.52 -16.06 16.43
C GLU A 121 -9.68 -15.49 17.23
N VAL A 122 -10.72 -14.98 16.59
CA VAL A 122 -11.93 -14.57 17.32
C VAL A 122 -12.63 -15.82 17.85
N GLY A 123 -12.91 -15.83 19.15
CA GLY A 123 -13.66 -16.88 19.84
C GLY A 123 -15.13 -16.93 19.43
N ASP A 124 -15.92 -17.67 20.19
CA ASP A 124 -17.37 -17.76 19.99
C ASP A 124 -18.10 -16.57 20.66
N ALA A 125 -19.30 -16.27 20.18
CA ALA A 125 -20.14 -15.25 20.79
C ALA A 125 -20.74 -15.76 22.12
N PRO A 126 -20.93 -14.89 23.13
CA PRO A 126 -20.57 -13.47 23.14
C PRO A 126 -19.07 -13.24 23.39
N ALA A 127 -18.48 -12.26 22.70
CA ALA A 127 -17.07 -11.90 22.89
C ALA A 127 -16.80 -10.42 22.57
N ARG A 128 -15.85 -9.81 23.28
CA ARG A 128 -15.33 -8.49 22.90
C ARG A 128 -14.41 -8.59 21.70
N VAL A 129 -14.65 -7.73 20.72
CA VAL A 129 -13.90 -7.66 19.47
C VAL A 129 -13.64 -6.21 19.08
N ARG A 130 -12.68 -6.02 18.19
CA ARG A 130 -12.42 -4.75 17.53
C ARG A 130 -12.67 -4.91 16.04
N VAL A 131 -13.62 -4.16 15.50
CA VAL A 131 -13.92 -4.09 14.08
C VAL A 131 -12.96 -3.12 13.39
N GLY A 132 -12.40 -3.55 12.27
CA GLY A 132 -11.66 -2.67 11.37
C GLY A 132 -12.09 -2.86 9.93
N ALA A 133 -11.75 -1.90 9.07
CA ALA A 133 -11.92 -2.04 7.62
C ALA A 133 -10.59 -2.44 6.97
N ARG A 134 -10.67 -3.32 5.97
CA ARG A 134 -9.57 -3.69 5.06
C ARG A 134 -10.05 -3.62 3.63
N LEU A 135 -9.12 -3.54 2.69
CA LEU A 135 -9.44 -3.69 1.28
C LEU A 135 -9.34 -5.16 0.88
N ASP A 136 -10.36 -5.68 0.20
CA ASP A 136 -10.27 -6.97 -0.45
C ASP A 136 -9.45 -6.89 -1.75
N ARG A 137 -9.26 -8.03 -2.44
CA ARG A 137 -8.53 -8.06 -3.72
C ARG A 137 -9.18 -7.21 -4.80
N ALA A 138 -10.51 -7.04 -4.76
CA ALA A 138 -11.21 -6.14 -5.67
C ALA A 138 -11.08 -4.66 -5.26
N GLY A 139 -10.35 -4.35 -4.19
CA GLY A 139 -10.13 -2.99 -3.65
C GLY A 139 -11.36 -2.39 -2.98
N GLN A 140 -12.28 -3.22 -2.48
CA GLN A 140 -13.45 -2.76 -1.75
C GLN A 140 -13.24 -2.88 -0.25
N ALA A 141 -13.79 -1.94 0.52
CA ALA A 141 -13.83 -2.07 1.97
C ALA A 141 -14.66 -3.30 2.37
N VAL A 142 -14.04 -4.11 3.22
CA VAL A 142 -14.65 -5.22 3.94
C VAL A 142 -14.37 -5.04 5.43
N LEU A 143 -15.36 -5.40 6.24
CA LEU A 143 -15.27 -5.26 7.69
C LEU A 143 -14.80 -6.57 8.30
N ILE A 144 -13.86 -6.47 9.23
CA ILE A 144 -13.26 -7.61 9.90
C ILE A 144 -13.34 -7.40 11.41
N GLY A 145 -13.90 -8.37 12.12
CA GLY A 145 -13.78 -8.49 13.56
C GLY A 145 -12.44 -9.13 13.93
N PHE A 146 -11.63 -8.40 14.68
CA PHE A 146 -10.36 -8.85 15.25
C PHE A 146 -10.55 -9.15 16.74
N PRO A 147 -9.79 -10.10 17.33
CA PRO A 147 -9.74 -10.23 18.78
C PRO A 147 -9.09 -8.99 19.40
N ASN A 148 -9.37 -8.72 20.66
CA ASN A 148 -8.73 -7.61 21.39
C ASN A 148 -7.23 -7.84 21.53
N GLU A 149 -6.83 -9.07 21.83
CA GLU A 149 -5.44 -9.51 21.89
C GLU A 149 -5.18 -10.56 20.82
N GLY A 150 -4.16 -10.32 20.01
CA GLY A 150 -3.76 -11.20 18.91
C GLY A 150 -2.56 -12.05 19.23
N SER A 151 -2.46 -13.23 18.61
CA SER A 151 -1.22 -14.00 18.64
C SER A 151 -0.14 -13.38 17.75
N ALA A 152 1.10 -13.83 17.92
CA ALA A 152 2.23 -13.49 17.05
C ALA A 152 2.01 -13.90 15.57
N HIS A 153 1.04 -14.78 15.29
CA HIS A 153 0.76 -15.33 13.96
C HIS A 153 -0.56 -14.83 13.38
N MET A 154 -1.18 -13.78 13.95
CA MET A 154 -2.41 -13.19 13.43
C MET A 154 -2.32 -12.87 11.92
N ALA A 155 -1.21 -12.29 11.46
CA ALA A 155 -0.99 -11.97 10.04
C ALA A 155 -0.88 -13.21 9.12
N ASP A 156 -0.72 -14.41 9.68
CA ASP A 156 -0.68 -15.67 8.93
C ASP A 156 -2.06 -16.23 8.60
N ASP A 157 -3.13 -15.60 9.10
CA ASP A 157 -4.50 -16.01 8.82
C ASP A 157 -4.80 -15.99 7.33
N LYS A 158 -5.42 -17.08 6.84
CA LYS A 158 -5.64 -17.30 5.41
C LYS A 158 -6.52 -16.21 4.79
N MET A 159 -7.52 -15.73 5.52
CA MET A 159 -8.39 -14.66 5.04
C MET A 159 -7.64 -13.33 5.02
N LEU A 160 -6.89 -13.00 6.07
CA LEU A 160 -6.11 -11.75 6.08
C LEU A 160 -5.06 -11.71 4.97
N ARG A 161 -4.42 -12.84 4.65
CA ARG A 161 -3.50 -12.93 3.52
C ARG A 161 -4.16 -12.76 2.14
N GLU A 162 -5.48 -12.89 2.05
CA GLU A 162 -6.19 -12.53 0.82
C GLU A 162 -6.36 -11.02 0.66
N MET A 163 -6.35 -10.27 1.77
CA MET A 163 -6.61 -8.82 1.81
C MET A 163 -5.34 -7.97 1.99
N THR A 164 -4.21 -8.62 2.29
CA THR A 164 -2.93 -7.98 2.60
C THR A 164 -1.84 -8.47 1.66
N SER A 165 -0.69 -7.79 1.69
CA SER A 165 0.49 -8.10 0.89
C SER A 165 1.70 -8.36 1.79
N ASP A 166 1.51 -9.05 2.92
CA ASP A 166 2.57 -9.34 3.89
C ASP A 166 3.82 -9.96 3.20
N PRO A 167 5.02 -9.37 3.40
CA PRO A 167 6.25 -9.82 2.72
C PRO A 167 6.72 -11.23 3.08
N LYS A 168 6.24 -11.85 4.16
CA LYS A 168 6.71 -13.16 4.62
C LYS A 168 6.52 -14.23 3.54
N TYR A 169 7.63 -14.88 3.18
CA TYR A 169 7.78 -15.84 2.08
C TYR A 169 7.50 -15.30 0.67
N ARG A 170 7.46 -13.98 0.50
CA ARG A 170 7.33 -13.31 -0.80
C ARG A 170 8.69 -12.95 -1.36
N LYS A 171 8.76 -12.81 -2.67
CA LYS A 171 9.95 -12.35 -3.38
C LYS A 171 9.77 -10.93 -3.86
N ALA A 172 10.63 -10.02 -3.42
CA ALA A 172 10.51 -8.60 -3.67
C ALA A 172 11.61 -8.08 -4.60
N LEU A 173 11.28 -7.13 -5.47
CA LEU A 173 12.26 -6.30 -6.18
C LEU A 173 12.25 -4.90 -5.56
N VAL A 174 13.40 -4.39 -5.15
CA VAL A 174 13.60 -2.99 -4.72
C VAL A 174 14.47 -2.30 -5.76
N THR A 175 13.97 -1.22 -6.36
CA THR A 175 14.78 -0.42 -7.30
C THR A 175 15.71 0.53 -6.56
N ASP A 176 16.94 0.66 -7.03
CA ASP A 176 18.02 1.46 -6.42
C ASP A 176 18.28 1.17 -4.93
N GLY A 177 18.96 0.05 -4.68
CA GLY A 177 19.40 -0.33 -3.33
C GLY A 177 20.60 0.44 -2.80
N LYS A 178 21.20 1.34 -3.58
CA LYS A 178 22.39 2.09 -3.17
C LYS A 178 22.04 3.11 -2.09
N THR A 179 20.87 3.73 -2.21
CA THR A 179 20.43 4.82 -1.32
C THR A 179 20.19 4.32 0.11
N PRO A 180 20.32 5.19 1.13
CA PRO A 180 19.96 4.83 2.50
C PRO A 180 18.53 4.27 2.64
N VAL A 181 17.59 4.79 1.85
CA VAL A 181 16.20 4.30 1.78
C VAL A 181 16.13 2.90 1.18
N GLY A 182 16.80 2.67 0.04
CA GLY A 182 16.88 1.36 -0.59
C GLY A 182 17.45 0.30 0.35
N GLN A 183 18.54 0.61 1.05
CA GLN A 183 19.14 -0.30 2.03
C GLN A 183 18.22 -0.58 3.23
N ALA A 184 17.56 0.46 3.75
CA ALA A 184 16.61 0.31 4.85
C ALA A 184 15.41 -0.56 4.46
N LEU A 185 14.90 -0.40 3.24
CA LEU A 185 13.83 -1.23 2.66
C LEU A 185 14.24 -2.70 2.58
N VAL A 186 15.45 -2.98 2.08
CA VAL A 186 15.98 -4.35 2.00
C VAL A 186 16.03 -5.00 3.38
N ARG A 187 16.60 -4.31 4.38
CA ARG A 187 16.67 -4.81 5.77
C ARG A 187 15.27 -5.04 6.36
N ALA A 188 14.33 -4.12 6.12
CA ALA A 188 12.97 -4.23 6.62
C ALA A 188 12.20 -5.41 5.98
N LEU A 189 12.36 -5.64 4.67
CA LEU A 189 11.77 -6.79 3.96
C LEU A 189 12.34 -8.13 4.45
N VAL A 190 13.66 -8.22 4.61
CA VAL A 190 14.32 -9.42 5.16
C VAL A 190 13.82 -9.69 6.58
N LYS A 191 13.77 -8.65 7.43
CA LYS A 191 13.21 -8.75 8.79
C LYS A 191 11.73 -9.14 8.79
N ALA A 192 10.96 -8.73 7.78
CA ALA A 192 9.57 -9.10 7.60
C ALA A 192 9.37 -10.55 7.11
N GLY A 193 10.45 -11.24 6.75
CA GLY A 193 10.45 -12.64 6.33
C GLY A 193 10.39 -12.86 4.83
N ALA A 194 10.75 -11.88 4.01
CA ALA A 194 10.87 -12.04 2.56
C ALA A 194 11.80 -13.22 2.21
N ASP A 195 11.40 -14.01 1.21
CA ASP A 195 12.13 -15.20 0.76
C ASP A 195 13.37 -14.80 -0.05
N ILE A 196 13.19 -13.85 -0.96
CA ILE A 196 14.23 -13.28 -1.83
C ILE A 196 13.97 -11.78 -1.92
N VAL A 197 15.04 -10.98 -1.87
CA VAL A 197 15.02 -9.55 -2.17
C VAL A 197 16.01 -9.28 -3.29
N TRP A 198 15.50 -9.05 -4.51
CA TRP A 198 16.30 -8.52 -5.60
C TRP A 198 16.51 -7.03 -5.40
N VAL A 199 17.75 -6.60 -5.53
CA VAL A 199 18.15 -5.22 -5.28
C VAL A 199 18.74 -4.65 -6.55
N GLY A 200 17.97 -3.77 -7.18
CA GLY A 200 18.37 -3.08 -8.40
C GLY A 200 19.51 -2.10 -8.15
N HIS A 201 20.51 -2.10 -9.02
CA HIS A 201 21.55 -1.07 -9.05
C HIS A 201 21.97 -0.78 -10.50
N ALA A 202 22.06 0.51 -10.86
CA ALA A 202 22.26 0.93 -12.24
C ALA A 202 23.70 0.72 -12.75
N GLU A 203 24.71 0.79 -11.88
CA GLU A 203 26.13 0.74 -12.24
C GLU A 203 26.82 -0.52 -11.68
N PRO A 204 26.52 -1.73 -12.19
CA PRO A 204 27.06 -2.98 -11.63
C PRO A 204 28.57 -3.16 -11.76
N TRP A 205 29.20 -2.50 -12.74
CA TRP A 205 30.65 -2.53 -12.94
C TRP A 205 31.41 -1.68 -11.91
N LYS A 206 30.73 -0.81 -11.16
CA LYS A 206 31.35 0.09 -10.20
C LYS A 206 31.24 -0.52 -8.80
N LYS A 207 32.38 -0.82 -8.18
CA LYS A 207 32.42 -1.16 -6.74
C LYS A 207 32.02 0.08 -5.95
N LEU A 208 30.75 0.14 -5.54
CA LEU A 208 30.22 1.19 -4.70
C LEU A 208 30.19 0.68 -3.26
N GLY A 209 30.88 1.39 -2.36
CA GLY A 209 30.87 1.08 -0.94
C GLY A 209 29.48 1.28 -0.31
N GLY A 210 29.26 0.65 0.85
CA GLY A 210 28.07 0.89 1.67
C GLY A 210 26.91 -0.10 1.46
N MET A 211 27.05 -1.12 0.61
CA MET A 211 26.05 -2.20 0.46
C MET A 211 26.49 -3.53 1.08
N ASP A 212 27.69 -3.61 1.65
CA ASP A 212 28.29 -4.87 2.14
C ASP A 212 27.41 -5.57 3.20
N ASP A 213 26.77 -4.81 4.08
CA ASP A 213 25.87 -5.38 5.09
C ASP A 213 24.64 -6.06 4.47
N ILE A 214 24.05 -5.46 3.42
CA ILE A 214 22.83 -6.01 2.81
C ILE A 214 23.18 -7.16 1.89
N THR A 215 24.35 -7.16 1.24
CA THR A 215 24.80 -8.27 0.38
C THR A 215 25.26 -9.48 1.19
N ALA A 216 25.63 -9.29 2.46
CA ALA A 216 25.90 -10.39 3.39
C ALA A 216 24.63 -11.18 3.79
N LEU A 217 23.44 -10.63 3.55
CA LEU A 217 22.17 -11.31 3.86
C LEU A 217 21.88 -12.39 2.80
N PRO A 218 21.60 -13.65 3.21
CA PRO A 218 21.42 -14.76 2.27
C PRO A 218 20.18 -14.64 1.38
N GLN A 219 19.21 -13.79 1.74
CA GLN A 219 18.00 -13.53 0.96
C GLN A 219 18.24 -12.49 -0.16
N VAL A 220 19.35 -11.76 -0.11
CA VAL A 220 19.59 -10.61 -0.99
C VAL A 220 20.34 -11.04 -2.24
N THR A 221 19.89 -10.56 -3.40
CA THR A 221 20.56 -10.76 -4.68
C THR A 221 20.61 -9.44 -5.42
N LEU A 222 21.82 -8.96 -5.74
CA LEU A 222 21.99 -7.76 -6.55
C LEU A 222 21.64 -8.06 -8.01
N VAL A 223 20.96 -7.13 -8.67
CA VAL A 223 20.60 -7.23 -10.08
C VAL A 223 20.84 -5.90 -10.82
N PRO A 224 21.36 -5.92 -12.05
CA PRO A 224 21.53 -4.71 -12.84
C PRO A 224 20.16 -4.13 -13.19
N LEU A 225 19.93 -2.87 -12.81
CA LEU A 225 18.67 -2.18 -13.09
C LEU A 225 18.88 -0.67 -13.17
N ASP A 226 18.91 -0.16 -14.39
CA ASP A 226 18.91 1.27 -14.70
C ASP A 226 17.56 1.68 -15.29
N LEU A 227 16.80 2.49 -14.55
CA LEU A 227 15.46 2.92 -14.96
C LEU A 227 15.46 3.96 -16.09
N THR A 228 16.61 4.57 -16.42
CA THR A 228 16.74 5.42 -17.61
C THR A 228 16.87 4.59 -18.90
N ASN A 229 17.23 3.30 -18.76
CA ASN A 229 17.53 2.41 -19.87
C ASN A 229 16.46 1.33 -20.02
N GLY A 230 15.58 1.49 -21.02
CA GLY A 230 14.52 0.51 -21.31
C GLY A 230 15.01 -0.92 -21.55
N ARG A 231 16.22 -1.10 -22.11
CA ARG A 231 16.81 -2.44 -22.31
C ARG A 231 17.15 -3.09 -20.98
N SER A 232 17.76 -2.35 -20.06
CA SER A 232 18.09 -2.85 -18.72
C SER A 232 16.84 -3.34 -17.98
N VAL A 233 15.75 -2.58 -18.06
CA VAL A 233 14.47 -2.96 -17.43
C VAL A 233 13.88 -4.21 -18.08
N SER A 234 13.86 -4.27 -19.42
CA SER A 234 13.28 -5.40 -20.16
C SER A 234 14.06 -6.70 -19.97
N GLU A 235 15.40 -6.65 -19.99
CA GLU A 235 16.26 -7.80 -19.73
C GLU A 235 16.00 -8.39 -18.33
N LEU A 236 16.01 -7.54 -17.30
CA LEU A 236 15.74 -7.99 -15.94
C LEU A 236 14.31 -8.54 -15.77
N ALA A 237 13.31 -7.88 -16.38
CA ALA A 237 11.93 -8.36 -16.36
C ALA A 237 11.81 -9.75 -17.01
N GLY A 238 12.54 -10.01 -18.09
CA GLY A 238 12.63 -11.33 -18.71
C GLY A 238 13.21 -12.41 -17.79
N GLU A 239 14.20 -12.06 -16.96
CA GLU A 239 14.88 -13.01 -16.07
C GLU A 239 14.10 -13.34 -14.79
N ILE A 240 13.51 -12.31 -14.16
CA ILE A 240 12.89 -12.43 -12.83
C ILE A 240 11.42 -12.02 -12.76
N GLY A 241 10.83 -11.37 -13.78
CA GLY A 241 9.44 -10.90 -13.74
C GLY A 241 8.43 -12.01 -13.44
N GLY A 242 8.66 -13.22 -13.96
CA GLY A 242 7.90 -14.43 -13.64
C GLY A 242 8.11 -15.01 -12.22
N LYS A 243 8.85 -14.31 -11.36
CA LYS A 243 9.19 -14.73 -9.99
C LYS A 243 8.95 -13.63 -8.94
N VAL A 244 8.74 -12.38 -9.35
CA VAL A 244 8.53 -11.22 -8.45
C VAL A 244 7.09 -11.15 -7.94
N ASP A 245 6.93 -11.09 -6.63
CA ASP A 245 5.62 -10.99 -5.96
C ASP A 245 5.27 -9.55 -5.56
N ILE A 246 6.31 -8.78 -5.22
CA ILE A 246 6.21 -7.38 -4.78
C ILE A 246 7.25 -6.57 -5.56
N VAL A 247 6.81 -5.50 -6.24
CA VAL A 247 7.72 -4.51 -6.83
C VAL A 247 7.71 -3.27 -5.93
N ILE A 248 8.88 -2.78 -5.53
CA ILE A 248 9.05 -1.50 -4.83
C ILE A 248 9.86 -0.56 -5.73
N ASN A 249 9.16 0.35 -6.39
CA ASN A 249 9.75 1.44 -7.15
C ASN A 249 10.22 2.54 -6.19
N ASN A 250 11.49 2.45 -5.78
CA ASN A 250 12.15 3.33 -4.82
C ASN A 250 13.12 4.32 -5.48
N ALA A 251 13.71 3.96 -6.63
CA ALA A 251 14.64 4.81 -7.34
C ALA A 251 14.05 6.19 -7.65
N GLU A 252 14.81 7.24 -7.34
CA GLU A 252 14.40 8.61 -7.58
C GLU A 252 15.58 9.55 -7.86
N VAL A 253 15.26 10.66 -8.52
CA VAL A 253 16.15 11.81 -8.64
C VAL A 253 15.45 13.01 -8.03
N HIS A 254 16.13 13.69 -7.11
CA HIS A 254 15.60 14.84 -6.39
C HIS A 254 16.61 15.97 -6.43
N ARG A 255 16.20 17.16 -6.85
CA ARG A 255 17.00 18.37 -6.68
C ARG A 255 16.22 19.49 -6.00
N THR A 256 16.92 20.24 -5.16
CA THR A 256 16.35 21.25 -4.26
C THR A 256 16.51 22.66 -4.80
N PHE A 257 15.84 22.97 -5.91
CA PHE A 257 15.79 24.34 -6.41
C PHE A 257 14.45 24.71 -7.06
N GLY A 258 14.09 25.98 -6.93
CA GLY A 258 13.00 26.59 -7.67
C GLY A 258 13.40 26.94 -9.11
N ILE A 259 12.39 27.22 -9.95
CA ILE A 259 12.57 27.47 -11.39
C ILE A 259 13.52 28.64 -11.68
N GLY A 260 13.50 29.68 -10.84
CA GLY A 260 14.37 30.85 -11.01
C GLY A 260 15.84 30.65 -10.61
N ALA A 261 16.13 29.63 -9.78
CA ALA A 261 17.45 29.45 -9.19
C ALA A 261 18.46 28.74 -10.11
N ARG A 262 18.00 28.08 -11.18
CA ARG A 262 18.87 27.39 -12.15
C ARG A 262 18.33 27.54 -13.57
N ARG A 263 19.20 27.89 -14.51
CA ARG A 263 18.87 27.93 -15.95
C ARG A 263 19.09 26.56 -16.60
N GLY A 264 18.28 26.25 -17.62
CA GLY A 264 18.33 24.98 -18.38
C GLY A 264 17.31 23.94 -17.92
N THR A 265 17.03 22.93 -18.74
CA THR A 265 15.98 21.92 -18.50
C THR A 265 16.51 20.52 -18.18
N ASP A 266 17.83 20.31 -18.22
CA ASP A 266 18.41 18.97 -18.15
C ASP A 266 18.13 18.25 -16.82
N VAL A 267 18.08 18.99 -15.72
CA VAL A 267 17.71 18.39 -14.42
C VAL A 267 16.23 17.99 -14.40
N ALA A 268 15.34 18.88 -14.85
CA ALA A 268 13.92 18.57 -14.90
C ALA A 268 13.65 17.35 -15.81
N LYS A 269 14.43 17.21 -16.90
CA LYS A 269 14.42 16.01 -17.75
C LYS A 269 14.90 14.78 -16.99
N ALA A 270 16.00 14.86 -16.24
CA ALA A 270 16.51 13.73 -15.45
C ALA A 270 15.55 13.30 -14.33
N GLU A 271 14.92 14.25 -13.64
CA GLU A 271 13.87 13.98 -12.65
C GLU A 271 12.67 13.29 -13.30
N MET A 272 12.21 13.79 -14.45
CA MET A 272 11.12 13.15 -15.20
C MET A 272 11.51 11.76 -15.71
N ASP A 273 12.75 11.59 -16.18
CA ASP A 273 13.23 10.34 -16.76
C ASP A 273 13.29 9.20 -15.74
N ILE A 274 13.71 9.49 -14.51
CA ILE A 274 13.69 8.50 -13.43
C ILE A 274 12.32 8.41 -12.76
N ASN A 275 11.78 9.53 -12.24
CA ASN A 275 10.62 9.49 -11.34
C ASN A 275 9.33 9.10 -12.06
N TYR A 276 9.16 9.51 -13.33
CA TYR A 276 7.97 9.24 -14.13
C TYR A 276 8.22 8.18 -15.20
N PHE A 277 9.17 8.39 -16.11
CA PHE A 277 9.42 7.43 -17.19
C PHE A 277 10.03 6.12 -16.66
N GLY A 278 10.82 6.16 -15.59
CA GLY A 278 11.30 4.96 -14.90
C GLY A 278 10.16 4.11 -14.35
N LEU A 279 9.17 4.72 -13.69
CA LEU A 279 7.93 4.04 -13.28
C LEU A 279 7.19 3.46 -14.49
N LEU A 280 7.04 4.22 -15.57
CA LEU A 280 6.36 3.75 -16.78
C LEU A 280 7.04 2.52 -17.38
N ARG A 281 8.37 2.54 -17.54
CA ARG A 281 9.16 1.42 -18.06
C ARG A 281 9.01 0.19 -17.17
N LEU A 282 9.13 0.35 -15.85
CA LEU A 282 8.90 -0.75 -14.91
C LEU A 282 7.50 -1.33 -15.07
N ALA A 283 6.47 -0.48 -15.11
CA ALA A 283 5.08 -0.91 -15.20
C ALA A 283 4.81 -1.69 -16.50
N GLN A 284 5.39 -1.25 -17.63
CA GLN A 284 5.25 -1.91 -18.92
C GLN A 284 5.92 -3.30 -18.95
N GLU A 285 7.10 -3.44 -18.34
CA GLU A 285 7.88 -4.68 -18.40
C GLU A 285 7.49 -5.69 -17.29
N PHE A 286 7.28 -5.23 -16.05
CA PHE A 286 6.93 -6.11 -14.93
C PHE A 286 5.42 -6.30 -14.78
N GLY A 287 4.61 -5.32 -15.15
CA GLY A 287 3.16 -5.33 -14.94
C GLY A 287 2.44 -6.54 -15.54
N PRO A 288 2.66 -6.90 -16.82
CA PRO A 288 2.06 -8.10 -17.41
C PRO A 288 2.43 -9.40 -16.68
N ALA A 289 3.71 -9.56 -16.30
CA ALA A 289 4.18 -10.74 -15.58
C ALA A 289 3.54 -10.85 -14.19
N LEU A 290 3.45 -9.73 -13.46
CA LEU A 290 2.76 -9.65 -12.18
C LEU A 290 1.28 -10.05 -12.32
N LYS A 291 0.55 -9.46 -13.28
CA LYS A 291 -0.86 -9.80 -13.53
C LYS A 291 -1.06 -11.29 -13.80
N GLY A 292 -0.19 -11.89 -14.62
CA GLY A 292 -0.21 -13.34 -14.92
C GLY A 292 0.06 -14.25 -13.72
N ARG A 293 0.70 -13.73 -12.67
CA ARG A 293 1.05 -14.46 -11.45
C ARG A 293 0.12 -14.22 -10.27
N SER A 294 -0.86 -13.34 -10.42
CA SER A 294 -1.77 -12.96 -9.35
C SER A 294 -2.54 -14.15 -8.74
N ALA A 295 -2.71 -15.24 -9.50
CA ALA A 295 -3.41 -16.44 -9.07
C ALA A 295 -2.50 -17.57 -8.52
N ASP A 296 -1.21 -17.32 -8.27
CA ASP A 296 -0.25 -18.32 -7.77
C ASP A 296 -0.41 -18.67 -6.28
N GLY A 297 -1.61 -18.49 -5.72
CA GLY A 297 -1.93 -18.82 -4.32
C GLY A 297 -1.07 -18.03 -3.33
N VAL A 298 -0.40 -18.74 -2.42
CA VAL A 298 0.40 -18.12 -1.34
C VAL A 298 1.60 -17.34 -1.88
N THR A 299 2.09 -17.65 -3.08
CA THR A 299 3.18 -16.95 -3.76
C THR A 299 2.69 -16.17 -4.98
N SER A 300 1.45 -15.66 -4.97
CA SER A 300 0.93 -14.72 -5.98
C SER A 300 1.71 -13.40 -6.10
N ALA A 301 1.72 -12.79 -7.28
CA ALA A 301 1.96 -11.35 -7.31
C ALA A 301 0.86 -10.64 -6.51
N THR A 302 1.26 -9.73 -5.63
CA THR A 302 0.37 -9.17 -4.60
C THR A 302 0.46 -7.66 -4.48
N ALA A 303 1.62 -7.06 -4.73
CA ALA A 303 1.76 -5.62 -4.56
C ALA A 303 2.74 -4.94 -5.52
N TRP A 304 2.48 -3.66 -5.73
CA TRP A 304 3.34 -2.67 -6.34
C TRP A 304 3.41 -1.47 -5.39
N VAL A 305 4.61 -1.04 -5.00
CA VAL A 305 4.81 0.10 -4.11
C VAL A 305 5.55 1.20 -4.88
N ASN A 306 5.01 2.42 -4.87
CA ASN A 306 5.65 3.60 -5.43
C ASN A 306 6.11 4.53 -4.32
N LEU A 307 7.42 4.83 -4.29
CA LEU A 307 7.95 5.92 -3.49
C LEU A 307 7.71 7.25 -4.23
N LEU A 308 6.65 7.95 -3.85
CA LEU A 308 6.33 9.27 -4.38
C LEU A 308 6.89 10.34 -3.44
N SER A 309 6.16 11.43 -3.23
CA SER A 309 6.50 12.50 -2.29
C SER A 309 5.20 13.23 -1.95
N ILE A 310 5.10 13.78 -0.74
CA ILE A 310 3.97 14.65 -0.38
C ILE A 310 3.82 15.84 -1.36
N TYR A 311 4.93 16.29 -1.96
CA TYR A 311 4.96 17.35 -2.97
C TYR A 311 4.31 16.96 -4.31
N ALA A 312 3.87 15.71 -4.47
CA ALA A 312 3.04 15.29 -5.60
C ALA A 312 1.62 15.86 -5.53
N LEU A 313 1.12 16.20 -4.32
CA LEU A 313 -0.24 16.71 -4.11
C LEU A 313 -0.37 18.21 -4.33
N ALA A 314 0.67 18.96 -3.97
CA ALA A 314 0.81 20.39 -4.18
C ALA A 314 2.30 20.71 -4.37
N ASN A 315 2.61 21.62 -5.28
CA ASN A 315 4.00 21.96 -5.59
C ASN A 315 4.66 22.69 -4.41
N PHE A 316 5.86 22.26 -4.02
CA PHE A 316 6.70 23.02 -3.09
C PHE A 316 7.69 23.87 -3.91
N PRO A 317 7.55 25.21 -3.96
CA PRO A 317 8.31 26.04 -4.89
C PRO A 317 9.84 25.89 -4.83
N PRO A 318 10.48 25.70 -3.66
CA PRO A 318 11.93 25.43 -3.58
C PRO A 318 12.36 24.10 -4.22
N HIS A 319 11.42 23.22 -4.60
CA HIS A 319 11.64 21.93 -5.26
C HIS A 319 10.69 21.77 -6.46
N GLY A 320 10.48 22.84 -7.22
CA GLY A 320 9.35 22.94 -8.15
C GLY A 320 9.33 21.89 -9.27
N THR A 321 10.49 21.58 -9.85
CA THR A 321 10.62 20.59 -10.95
C THR A 321 10.51 19.15 -10.44
N PHE A 322 11.12 18.85 -9.28
CA PHE A 322 10.92 17.60 -8.57
C PHE A 322 9.44 17.35 -8.25
N SER A 323 8.76 18.34 -7.68
CA SER A 323 7.32 18.27 -7.37
C SER A 323 6.50 17.94 -8.62
N ALA A 324 6.81 18.57 -9.76
CA ALA A 324 6.14 18.27 -11.03
C ALA A 324 6.38 16.82 -11.50
N SER A 325 7.61 16.30 -11.37
CA SER A 325 7.92 14.90 -11.72
C SER A 325 7.17 13.91 -10.83
N LYS A 326 7.05 14.18 -9.53
CA LYS A 326 6.31 13.33 -8.58
C LYS A 326 4.80 13.43 -8.76
N ALA A 327 4.27 14.59 -9.15
CA ALA A 327 2.87 14.75 -9.54
C ALA A 327 2.54 13.96 -10.81
N ALA A 328 3.42 13.98 -11.82
CA ALA A 328 3.29 13.14 -13.01
C ALA A 328 3.32 11.65 -12.66
N ALA A 329 4.28 11.23 -11.81
CA ALA A 329 4.38 9.86 -11.32
C ALA A 329 3.13 9.44 -10.51
N TYR A 330 2.56 10.33 -9.70
CA TYR A 330 1.33 10.05 -8.96
C TYR A 330 0.14 9.83 -9.90
N SER A 331 -0.03 10.67 -10.91
CA SER A 331 -1.07 10.49 -11.94
C SER A 331 -0.92 9.14 -12.66
N LEU A 332 0.32 8.76 -13.03
CA LEU A 332 0.60 7.45 -13.61
C LEU A 332 0.30 6.30 -12.64
N ALA A 333 0.62 6.46 -11.35
CA ALA A 333 0.35 5.45 -10.34
C ALA A 333 -1.17 5.22 -10.12
N GLN A 334 -2.01 6.24 -10.30
CA GLN A 334 -3.47 6.09 -10.28
C GLN A 334 -3.96 5.23 -11.45
N CYS A 335 -3.39 5.42 -12.66
CA CYS A 335 -3.64 4.54 -13.80
C CYS A 335 -3.19 3.11 -13.51
N LEU A 336 -1.97 2.95 -12.99
CA LEU A 336 -1.42 1.64 -12.61
C LEU A 336 -2.32 0.91 -11.60
N ARG A 337 -2.85 1.62 -10.60
CA ARG A 337 -3.82 1.07 -9.63
C ARG A 337 -5.07 0.53 -10.33
N ALA A 338 -5.63 1.28 -11.27
CA ALA A 338 -6.80 0.85 -12.03
C ALA A 338 -6.51 -0.39 -12.89
N GLU A 339 -5.33 -0.46 -13.52
CA GLU A 339 -4.93 -1.60 -14.35
C GLU A 339 -4.56 -2.86 -13.57
N MET A 340 -4.04 -2.72 -12.36
CA MET A 340 -3.63 -3.83 -11.49
C MET A 340 -4.80 -4.42 -10.70
N ARG A 341 -5.86 -3.63 -10.47
CA ARG A 341 -7.04 -4.02 -9.69
C ARG A 341 -7.77 -5.27 -10.20
N PRO A 342 -7.98 -5.48 -11.53
CA PRO A 342 -8.57 -6.72 -12.04
C PRO A 342 -7.75 -7.98 -11.74
N ALA A 343 -6.44 -7.83 -11.55
CA ALA A 343 -5.56 -8.92 -11.13
C ALA A 343 -5.46 -9.02 -9.60
N GLY A 344 -6.17 -8.20 -8.83
CA GLY A 344 -6.11 -8.22 -7.37
C GLY A 344 -4.77 -7.76 -6.78
N ILE A 345 -3.94 -7.08 -7.58
CA ILE A 345 -2.63 -6.58 -7.15
C ILE A 345 -2.81 -5.20 -6.53
N ARG A 346 -2.28 -5.04 -5.31
CA ARG A 346 -2.36 -3.80 -4.55
C ARG A 346 -1.34 -2.79 -5.04
N VAL A 347 -1.78 -1.58 -5.40
CA VAL A 347 -0.85 -0.48 -5.72
C VAL A 347 -0.82 0.49 -4.53
N VAL A 348 0.30 0.46 -3.81
CA VAL A 348 0.59 1.29 -2.64
C VAL A 348 1.38 2.51 -3.08
N ASN A 349 0.88 3.70 -2.80
CA ASN A 349 1.60 4.95 -3.01
C ASN A 349 2.03 5.52 -1.67
N VAL A 350 3.30 5.90 -1.58
CA VAL A 350 3.91 6.40 -0.36
C VAL A 350 4.28 7.86 -0.58
N PHE A 351 3.77 8.74 0.27
CA PHE A 351 3.94 10.19 0.19
C PHE A 351 4.70 10.69 1.42
N PRO A 352 6.00 10.40 1.53
CA PRO A 352 6.79 10.89 2.65
C PRO A 352 6.95 12.42 2.55
N GLY A 353 7.16 13.03 3.71
CA GLY A 353 7.76 14.35 3.82
C GLY A 353 9.26 14.30 3.51
N PRO A 354 10.03 15.33 3.91
CA PRO A 354 11.48 15.33 3.78
C PRO A 354 12.12 14.09 4.41
N ILE A 355 12.99 13.41 3.67
CA ILE A 355 13.69 12.20 4.13
C ILE A 355 15.08 12.61 4.64
N ASP A 356 15.58 11.94 5.67
CA ASP A 356 16.95 12.13 6.13
C ASP A 356 17.96 11.41 5.22
N ASP A 357 18.28 12.08 4.10
CA ASP A 357 19.15 11.59 3.04
C ASP A 357 20.09 12.68 2.51
N GLU A 358 20.86 12.34 1.47
CA GLU A 358 21.80 13.27 0.84
C GLU A 358 21.13 14.47 0.17
N TRP A 359 19.87 14.34 -0.26
CA TRP A 359 19.15 15.39 -0.97
C TRP A 359 18.63 16.48 -0.04
N ASN A 360 18.29 16.11 1.20
CA ASN A 360 17.71 17.02 2.19
C ASN A 360 18.68 17.35 3.34
N GLN A 361 20.00 17.28 3.09
CA GLN A 361 21.03 17.60 4.10
C GLN A 361 20.90 19.02 4.67
N HIS A 362 20.55 19.97 3.82
CA HIS A 362 20.41 21.38 4.22
C HIS A 362 19.02 21.74 4.76
N MET A 363 18.09 20.78 4.75
CA MET A 363 16.73 21.01 5.28
C MET A 363 16.70 20.79 6.79
N PRO A 364 16.15 21.74 7.58
CA PRO A 364 16.02 21.56 9.01
C PRO A 364 15.03 20.42 9.33
N PRO A 365 15.14 19.79 10.51
CA PRO A 365 14.12 18.88 11.02
C PRO A 365 12.74 19.54 11.11
N PRO A 366 11.64 18.76 11.09
CA PRO A 366 11.60 17.29 11.15
C PRO A 366 11.81 16.60 9.79
N LYS A 367 12.54 15.48 9.81
CA LYS A 367 12.80 14.61 8.65
C LYS A 367 12.47 13.15 8.98
N VAL A 368 12.01 12.40 8.00
CA VAL A 368 11.72 10.96 8.11
C VAL A 368 13.01 10.18 7.93
N THR A 369 13.36 9.34 8.89
CA THR A 369 14.54 8.46 8.73
C THR A 369 14.25 7.35 7.70
N PRO A 370 15.26 6.90 6.94
CA PRO A 370 15.12 5.76 6.03
C PRO A 370 14.51 4.51 6.69
N GLY A 371 14.90 4.22 7.94
CA GLY A 371 14.35 3.10 8.71
C GLY A 371 12.87 3.27 9.06
N ALA A 372 12.44 4.48 9.45
CA ALA A 372 11.04 4.76 9.74
C ALA A 372 10.17 4.63 8.47
N LEU A 373 10.65 5.15 7.34
CA LEU A 373 10.00 5.02 6.04
C LEU A 373 9.85 3.55 5.62
N ALA A 374 10.92 2.77 5.71
CA ALA A 374 10.90 1.33 5.38
C ALA A 374 9.91 0.55 6.27
N ASN A 375 9.87 0.85 7.57
CA ASN A 375 8.90 0.25 8.48
C ASN A 375 7.45 0.64 8.13
N ALA A 376 7.21 1.89 7.73
CA ALA A 376 5.89 2.34 7.28
C ALA A 376 5.42 1.59 6.03
N ILE A 377 6.32 1.35 5.08
CA ILE A 377 6.05 0.59 3.85
C ILE A 377 5.72 -0.87 4.16
N VAL A 378 6.52 -1.53 5.01
CA VAL A 378 6.23 -2.90 5.44
C VAL A 378 4.90 -2.98 6.19
N LYS A 379 4.60 -2.01 7.06
CA LYS A 379 3.31 -1.92 7.75
C LYS A 379 2.16 -1.79 6.75
N ALA A 380 2.29 -0.91 5.76
CA ALA A 380 1.28 -0.72 4.73
C ALA A 380 1.00 -1.99 3.92
N LEU A 381 2.06 -2.74 3.56
CA LEU A 381 1.92 -4.05 2.92
C LEU A 381 1.18 -5.05 3.80
N ARG A 382 1.50 -5.10 5.10
CA ARG A 382 0.81 -5.97 6.08
C ARG A 382 -0.63 -5.59 6.35
N GLU A 383 -0.97 -4.31 6.23
CA GLU A 383 -2.32 -3.81 6.45
C GLU A 383 -3.16 -3.74 5.16
N GLY A 384 -2.54 -3.89 3.99
CA GLY A 384 -3.22 -3.85 2.69
C GLY A 384 -3.63 -2.45 2.25
N LEU A 385 -2.85 -1.43 2.63
CA LEU A 385 -3.14 -0.02 2.35
C LEU A 385 -2.89 0.32 0.87
N GLU A 386 -3.56 1.37 0.37
CA GLU A 386 -3.31 1.94 -0.96
C GLU A 386 -2.51 3.25 -0.89
N ASP A 387 -2.70 4.08 0.14
CA ASP A 387 -2.02 5.38 0.27
C ASP A 387 -1.47 5.56 1.71
N VAL A 388 -0.23 6.03 1.83
CA VAL A 388 0.50 6.15 3.11
C VAL A 388 1.27 7.47 3.16
N TYR A 389 1.27 8.15 4.30
CA TYR A 389 1.86 9.49 4.45
C TYR A 389 2.86 9.54 5.63
N PRO A 390 4.09 8.98 5.49
CA PRO A 390 5.04 8.92 6.60
C PRO A 390 5.60 10.30 6.99
N GLY A 391 5.61 10.59 8.29
CA GLY A 391 6.23 11.79 8.89
C GLY A 391 5.27 12.94 9.14
N ASP A 392 5.61 13.78 10.12
CA ASP A 392 4.74 14.87 10.58
C ASP A 392 4.46 15.90 9.47
N VAL A 393 5.48 16.25 8.69
CA VAL A 393 5.32 17.15 7.53
C VAL A 393 4.33 16.58 6.52
N ALA A 394 4.36 15.28 6.25
CA ALA A 394 3.43 14.67 5.32
C ALA A 394 1.99 14.70 5.83
N GLN A 395 1.80 14.45 7.12
CA GLN A 395 0.48 14.46 7.77
C GLN A 395 -0.09 15.88 7.81
N GLU A 396 0.67 16.87 8.27
CA GLU A 396 0.24 18.27 8.31
C GLU A 396 -0.11 18.80 6.90
N TRP A 397 0.75 18.49 5.92
CA TRP A 397 0.51 18.87 4.53
C TRP A 397 -0.76 18.22 3.97
N LEU A 398 -0.99 16.94 4.27
CA LEU A 398 -2.20 16.23 3.84
C LEU A 398 -3.45 16.82 4.46
N GLU A 399 -3.41 17.15 5.76
CA GLU A 399 -4.53 17.79 6.45
C GLU A 399 -4.89 19.14 5.82
N ARG A 400 -3.89 20.01 5.61
CA ARG A 400 -4.08 21.32 4.93
C ARG A 400 -4.55 21.16 3.49
N TRP A 401 -4.01 20.17 2.77
CA TRP A 401 -4.44 19.87 1.40
C TRP A 401 -5.88 19.37 1.34
N ARG A 402 -6.32 18.57 2.32
CA ARG A 402 -7.72 18.09 2.41
C ARG A 402 -8.70 19.18 2.79
N ASP A 403 -8.29 20.10 3.65
CA ASP A 403 -9.11 21.25 4.05
C ASP A 403 -9.30 22.20 2.86
N ASN A 404 -8.21 22.70 2.28
CA ASN A 404 -8.27 23.60 1.14
C ASN A 404 -6.96 23.61 0.34
N PRO A 405 -6.88 22.88 -0.79
CA PRO A 405 -5.67 22.82 -1.62
C PRO A 405 -5.18 24.19 -2.10
N LYS A 406 -6.11 25.14 -2.33
CA LYS A 406 -5.76 26.46 -2.86
C LYS A 406 -5.19 27.38 -1.79
N VAL A 407 -5.61 27.22 -0.53
CA VAL A 407 -5.01 27.93 0.60
C VAL A 407 -3.60 27.41 0.82
N LEU A 408 -3.41 26.09 0.86
CA LEU A 408 -2.08 25.49 0.98
C LEU A 408 -1.12 25.99 -0.12
N GLU A 409 -1.56 26.02 -1.39
CA GLU A 409 -0.74 26.55 -2.49
C GLU A 409 -0.25 27.99 -2.21
N ARG A 410 -1.12 28.86 -1.66
CA ARG A 410 -0.77 30.26 -1.34
C ARG A 410 0.19 30.35 -0.16
N GLU A 411 0.01 29.50 0.85
CA GLU A 411 0.88 29.46 2.03
C GLU A 411 2.29 29.02 1.65
N LEU A 412 2.42 28.00 0.79
CA LEU A 412 3.71 27.52 0.30
C LEU A 412 4.47 28.55 -0.55
N ALA A 413 3.74 29.42 -1.26
CA ALA A 413 4.32 30.50 -2.03
C ALA A 413 4.83 31.66 -1.16
N ALA A 414 4.30 31.82 0.05
CA ALA A 414 4.66 32.90 0.97
C ALA A 414 5.93 32.61 1.80
N GLY A 415 6.57 31.45 1.62
CA GLY A 415 7.77 31.06 2.36
C GLY A 415 7.48 30.51 3.76
N GLY A 416 6.30 29.91 3.95
CA GLY A 416 5.89 29.28 5.20
C GLY A 416 6.77 28.12 5.64
#